data_AF-A0A2U1J5L5-F1
#
_entry.id   AF-A0A2U1J5L5-F1
#
_cell.length_a   1.000
_cell.length_b   1.000
_cell.length_c   1.000
_cell.angle_alpha   90.00
_cell.angle_beta   90.00
_cell.angle_gamma   90.00
#
_symmetry.space_group_name_H-M   'P 1'
#
loop_
_entity.id
_entity.type
_entity.pdbx_description
1 polymer ?
#
loop_
_entity_poly.entity_id
_entity_poly.type
_entity_poly.pdbx_seq_one_letter_code
_entity_poly.pdbx_strand_id
1 'polypeptide(L)'
;MFTKNKKTPFNSPTKNKLHTKHNIHNYTNFRMYSNLCIKEENLMEKNISKQSKKVLESLKELSARFPPKPEPPILEMCCDNDCEVCIWDTFEENVRTYFRDAKQLRILYQMNRMKAPKEFEKNELKIFKESLVFLQSLREFHRIEKLLP
;
A
#
# COMPACT_ATOMS: atom_id res chain seq x y z
N MET A 1 48.59 -48.22 17.47
CA MET A 1 48.10 -48.91 18.69
C MET A 1 46.79 -49.62 18.37
N PHE A 2 46.76 -50.94 18.56
CA PHE A 2 45.57 -51.80 18.55
C PHE A 2 44.74 -51.54 19.82
N THR A 3 43.41 -51.56 19.80
CA THR A 3 42.51 -52.70 20.09
C THR A 3 41.13 -52.08 20.41
N LYS A 4 39.91 -52.64 20.29
CA LYS A 4 39.32 -53.98 20.09
C LYS A 4 37.79 -53.72 20.13
N ASN A 5 36.89 -54.30 19.31
CA ASN A 5 36.22 -55.62 19.40
C ASN A 5 34.83 -55.43 18.70
N LYS A 6 34.07 -56.39 18.17
CA LYS A 6 34.19 -57.77 17.64
C LYS A 6 32.82 -58.12 17.02
N LYS A 7 32.83 -58.73 15.83
CA LYS A 7 31.96 -59.78 15.21
C LYS A 7 30.47 -59.99 15.59
N THR A 8 29.69 -60.28 14.52
CA THR A 8 28.31 -60.80 14.28
C THR A 8 27.91 -62.10 15.05
N PRO A 9 26.75 -62.81 14.88
CA PRO A 9 25.55 -62.71 13.98
C PRO A 9 24.15 -63.04 14.61
N PHE A 10 23.08 -63.02 13.77
CA PHE A 10 21.80 -63.80 13.78
C PHE A 10 21.01 -64.06 15.09
N ASN A 11 19.73 -63.63 15.12
CA ASN A 11 18.58 -64.54 15.31
C ASN A 11 17.23 -63.83 15.03
N SER A 12 16.43 -64.44 14.17
CA SER A 12 15.00 -64.12 13.97
C SER A 12 14.16 -64.65 15.14
N PRO A 13 12.99 -64.06 15.39
CA PRO A 13 11.81 -64.87 15.71
C PRO A 13 10.69 -64.67 14.68
N THR A 14 10.39 -65.77 13.99
CA THR A 14 9.06 -66.37 13.88
C THR A 14 7.82 -65.47 13.80
N LYS A 15 7.15 -65.61 12.64
CA LYS A 15 5.71 -65.47 12.38
C LYS A 15 4.85 -65.51 13.65
N ASN A 16 4.35 -64.35 14.06
CA ASN A 16 3.03 -64.26 14.67
C ASN A 16 2.12 -63.55 13.67
N LYS A 17 1.15 -64.31 13.14
CA LYS A 17 -0.04 -63.77 12.50
C LYS A 17 -0.77 -62.92 13.55
N LEU A 18 -0.45 -61.64 13.64
CA LEU A 18 -1.43 -60.66 14.08
C LEU A 18 -2.08 -60.12 12.81
N HIS A 19 -3.36 -60.43 12.64
CA HIS A 19 -4.24 -59.70 11.74
C HIS A 19 -4.26 -58.24 12.18
N THR A 20 -3.32 -57.43 11.71
CA THR A 20 -3.50 -55.99 11.69
C THR A 20 -4.51 -55.74 10.56
N LYS A 21 -5.79 -55.79 10.91
CA LYS A 21 -6.81 -55.02 10.18
C LYS A 21 -6.40 -53.57 10.35
N HIS A 22 -5.44 -53.11 9.53
CA HIS A 22 -5.08 -51.71 9.48
C HIS A 22 -6.36 -50.96 9.13
N ASN A 23 -6.72 -50.10 10.06
CA ASN A 23 -7.96 -49.38 10.13
C ASN A 23 -8.09 -48.47 8.89
N ILE A 24 -8.66 -49.00 7.81
CA ILE A 24 -8.94 -48.29 6.54
C ILE A 24 -9.82 -47.05 6.83
N HIS A 25 -10.63 -47.09 7.89
CA HIS A 25 -11.43 -45.97 8.37
C HIS A 25 -10.60 -44.78 8.87
N ASN A 26 -9.42 -45.02 9.47
CA ASN A 26 -8.56 -43.91 9.93
C ASN A 26 -7.85 -43.20 8.78
N TYR A 27 -7.42 -43.93 7.75
CA TYR A 27 -6.78 -43.33 6.56
C TYR A 27 -7.76 -42.55 5.70
N THR A 28 -9.00 -43.03 5.57
CA THR A 28 -10.06 -42.33 4.83
C THR A 28 -10.51 -41.06 5.57
N ASN A 29 -10.66 -41.13 6.89
CA ASN A 29 -10.93 -39.94 7.71
C ASN A 29 -9.80 -38.91 7.59
N PHE A 30 -8.53 -39.30 7.75
CA PHE A 30 -7.40 -38.37 7.66
C PHE A 30 -7.31 -37.69 6.29
N ARG A 31 -7.49 -38.45 5.20
CA ARG A 31 -7.53 -37.91 3.83
C ARG A 31 -8.73 -36.98 3.60
N MET A 32 -9.87 -37.25 4.23
CA MET A 32 -11.05 -36.39 4.15
C MET A 32 -10.79 -35.06 4.85
N TYR A 33 -10.24 -35.08 6.08
CA TYR A 33 -9.88 -33.87 6.82
C TYR A 33 -8.80 -33.05 6.12
N SER A 34 -7.75 -33.69 5.57
CA SER A 34 -6.72 -32.96 4.82
C SER A 34 -7.28 -32.27 3.58
N ASN A 35 -8.20 -32.92 2.86
CA ASN A 35 -8.85 -32.34 1.68
C ASN A 35 -9.81 -31.18 2.04
N LEU A 36 -10.43 -31.23 3.22
CA LEU A 36 -11.26 -30.13 3.76
C LEU A 36 -10.37 -28.91 4.08
N CYS A 37 -9.26 -29.10 4.79
CA CYS A 37 -8.32 -28.01 5.09
C CYS A 37 -7.80 -27.34 3.82
N ILE A 38 -7.38 -28.14 2.82
CA ILE A 38 -6.89 -27.60 1.54
C ILE A 38 -8.00 -26.82 0.80
N LYS A 39 -9.25 -27.29 0.84
CA LYS A 39 -10.38 -26.56 0.23
C LYS A 39 -10.66 -25.23 0.94
N GLU A 40 -10.58 -25.21 2.26
CA GLU A 40 -10.76 -23.99 3.06
C GLU A 40 -9.64 -22.97 2.81
N GLU A 41 -8.38 -23.41 2.77
CA GLU A 41 -7.24 -22.57 2.41
C GLU A 41 -7.41 -21.95 1.01
N ASN A 42 -7.74 -22.77 0.00
CA ASN A 42 -8.00 -22.30 -1.36
C ASN A 42 -9.17 -21.31 -1.44
N LEU A 43 -10.21 -21.50 -0.63
CA LEU A 43 -11.35 -20.59 -0.57
C LEU A 43 -10.96 -19.25 0.08
N MET A 44 -10.17 -19.31 1.15
CA MET A 44 -9.64 -18.12 1.83
C MET A 44 -8.74 -17.30 0.88
N GLU A 45 -7.83 -17.96 0.16
CA GLU A 45 -6.97 -17.32 -0.83
C GLU A 45 -7.77 -16.65 -1.96
N LYS A 46 -8.80 -17.33 -2.48
CA LYS A 46 -9.70 -16.76 -3.49
C LYS A 46 -10.46 -15.54 -2.97
N ASN A 47 -10.90 -15.56 -1.71
CA ASN A 47 -11.58 -14.43 -1.09
C ASN A 47 -10.63 -13.24 -0.86
N ILE A 48 -9.39 -13.49 -0.42
CA ILE A 48 -8.35 -12.46 -0.30
C ILE A 48 -8.04 -11.84 -1.66
N SER A 49 -7.93 -12.66 -2.72
CA SER A 49 -7.69 -12.19 -4.09
C SER A 49 -8.85 -11.31 -4.60
N LYS A 50 -10.11 -11.72 -4.38
CA LYS A 50 -11.29 -10.93 -4.75
C LYS A 50 -11.34 -9.60 -3.98
N GLN A 51 -11.06 -9.62 -2.68
CA GLN A 51 -11.05 -8.42 -1.84
C GLN A 51 -9.96 -7.45 -2.30
N SER A 52 -8.75 -7.94 -2.58
CA SER A 52 -7.65 -7.13 -3.10
C SER A 52 -8.00 -6.44 -4.43
N LYS A 53 -8.65 -7.16 -5.36
CA LYS A 53 -9.14 -6.58 -6.62
C LYS A 53 -10.19 -5.49 -6.41
N LYS A 54 -11.14 -5.71 -5.50
CA LYS A 54 -12.19 -4.73 -5.18
C LYS A 54 -11.60 -3.44 -4.58
N VAL A 55 -10.63 -3.58 -3.69
CA VAL A 55 -9.93 -2.43 -3.10
C VAL A 55 -9.14 -1.67 -4.16
N LEU A 56 -8.46 -2.37 -5.07
CA LEU A 56 -7.72 -1.74 -6.17
C LEU A 56 -8.65 -0.91 -7.05
N GLU A 57 -9.82 -1.43 -7.40
CA GLU A 57 -10.79 -0.71 -8.23
C GLU A 57 -11.32 0.54 -7.51
N SER A 58 -11.61 0.41 -6.21
CA SER A 58 -12.07 1.53 -5.39
C SER A 58 -11.01 2.64 -5.29
N LEU A 59 -9.73 2.27 -5.15
CA LEU A 59 -8.62 3.24 -5.11
C LEU A 59 -8.42 3.92 -6.47
N LYS A 60 -8.55 3.18 -7.57
CA LYS A 60 -8.50 3.77 -8.92
C LYS A 60 -9.62 4.77 -9.13
N GLU A 61 -10.84 4.42 -8.76
CA GLU A 61 -11.99 5.32 -8.86
C GLU A 61 -11.79 6.58 -8.00
N LEU A 62 -11.30 6.42 -6.77
CA LEU A 62 -10.95 7.54 -5.89
C LEU A 62 -9.86 8.43 -6.51
N SER A 63 -8.84 7.83 -7.14
CA SER A 63 -7.79 8.58 -7.84
C SER A 63 -8.29 9.31 -9.08
N ALA A 64 -9.27 8.74 -9.81
CA ALA A 64 -9.84 9.35 -11.00
C ALA A 64 -10.74 10.55 -10.68
N ARG A 65 -11.34 10.56 -9.49
CA ARG A 65 -12.13 11.68 -8.97
C ARG A 65 -11.30 12.69 -8.18
N PHE A 66 -9.99 12.44 -8.06
CA PHE A 66 -9.10 13.32 -7.32
C PHE A 66 -9.03 14.69 -8.04
N PRO A 67 -9.13 15.81 -7.30
CA PRO A 67 -9.10 17.13 -7.91
C PRO A 67 -7.78 17.33 -8.67
N PRO A 68 -7.80 18.10 -9.78
CA PRO A 68 -6.59 18.43 -10.49
C PRO A 68 -5.66 19.25 -9.59
N LYS A 69 -4.36 19.17 -9.90
CA LYS A 69 -3.34 19.96 -9.23
C LYS A 69 -3.65 21.46 -9.41
N PRO A 70 -3.70 22.26 -8.32
CA PRO A 70 -3.94 23.69 -8.43
C PRO A 70 -2.85 24.38 -9.24
N GLU A 71 -3.25 25.26 -10.16
CA GLU A 71 -2.35 26.09 -10.95
C GLU A 71 -2.11 27.43 -10.26
N PRO A 72 -0.88 27.97 -10.32
CA PRO A 72 -0.57 29.25 -9.71
C PRO A 72 -1.33 30.39 -10.41
N PRO A 73 -1.90 31.34 -9.66
CA PRO A 73 -2.47 32.55 -10.24
C PRO A 73 -1.40 33.37 -10.96
N ILE A 74 -1.85 34.23 -11.89
CA ILE A 74 -0.97 35.24 -12.48
C ILE A 74 -0.68 36.30 -11.41
N LEU A 75 0.57 36.78 -11.33
CA LEU A 75 1.04 37.72 -10.30
C LEU A 75 0.16 38.98 -10.17
N GLU A 76 -0.38 39.46 -11.29
CA GLU A 76 -1.22 40.65 -11.39
C GLU A 76 -2.69 40.42 -10.97
N MET A 77 -3.10 39.18 -10.68
CA MET A 77 -4.50 38.86 -10.35
C MET A 77 -4.91 39.17 -8.91
N CYS A 78 -4.01 39.63 -8.04
CA CYS A 78 -4.44 40.20 -6.76
C CYS A 78 -4.75 41.68 -6.89
N CYS A 79 -5.99 42.02 -6.54
CA CYS A 79 -6.46 43.39 -6.46
C CYS A 79 -5.57 44.17 -5.48
N ASP A 80 -5.15 45.35 -5.90
CA ASP A 80 -4.11 46.11 -5.21
C ASP A 80 -4.47 46.53 -3.78
N ASN A 81 -5.72 46.93 -3.51
CA ASN A 81 -6.08 47.53 -2.21
C ASN A 81 -7.49 47.23 -1.65
N ASP A 82 -8.42 46.61 -2.38
CA ASP A 82 -9.84 46.50 -1.93
C ASP A 82 -10.43 45.07 -1.90
N CYS A 83 -9.61 44.03 -2.07
CA CYS A 83 -10.09 42.65 -1.98
C CYS A 83 -9.85 42.08 -0.57
N GLU A 84 -10.93 41.70 0.11
CA GLU A 84 -10.89 41.05 1.42
C GLU A 84 -10.13 39.71 1.39
N VAL A 85 -10.09 39.05 0.23
CA VAL A 85 -9.34 37.82 -0.03
C VAL A 85 -8.54 37.96 -1.34
N CYS A 86 -7.22 37.79 -1.26
CA CYS A 86 -6.34 37.75 -2.42
C CYS A 86 -6.36 36.34 -3.04
N ILE A 87 -6.40 36.23 -4.38
CA ILE A 87 -6.45 34.94 -5.08
C ILE A 87 -5.26 34.03 -4.72
N TRP A 88 -4.13 34.61 -4.30
CA TRP A 88 -2.98 33.87 -3.77
C TRP A 88 -3.27 33.18 -2.44
N ASP A 89 -4.09 33.76 -1.56
CA ASP A 89 -4.47 33.15 -0.29
C ASP A 89 -5.38 31.94 -0.54
N THR A 90 -6.36 32.08 -1.44
CA THR A 90 -7.22 30.97 -1.90
C THR A 90 -6.40 29.87 -2.58
N PHE A 91 -5.43 30.24 -3.42
CA PHE A 91 -4.52 29.28 -4.05
C PHE A 91 -3.70 28.52 -3.00
N GLU A 92 -3.13 29.21 -2.02
CA GLU A 92 -2.37 28.56 -0.96
C GLU A 92 -3.22 27.55 -0.18
N GLU A 93 -4.47 27.90 0.14
CA GLU A 93 -5.40 26.98 0.81
C GLU A 93 -5.74 25.77 -0.07
N ASN A 94 -6.06 25.98 -1.35
CA ASN A 94 -6.32 24.92 -2.31
C ASN A 94 -5.15 23.95 -2.41
N VAL A 95 -3.93 24.47 -2.41
CA VAL A 95 -2.72 23.66 -2.47
C VAL A 95 -2.50 22.87 -1.18
N ARG A 96 -2.69 23.50 0.00
CA ARG A 96 -2.61 22.81 1.30
C ARG A 96 -3.61 21.65 1.38
N THR A 97 -4.83 21.85 0.88
CA THR A 97 -5.87 20.83 0.81
C THR A 97 -5.47 19.71 -0.14
N TYR A 98 -5.07 20.04 -1.38
CA TYR A 98 -4.57 19.07 -2.36
C TYR A 98 -3.46 18.19 -1.77
N PHE A 99 -2.48 18.77 -1.06
CA PHE A 99 -1.39 18.02 -0.44
C PHE A 99 -1.84 17.05 0.63
N ARG A 100 -2.77 17.49 1.48
CA ARG A 100 -3.32 16.66 2.55
C ARG A 100 -3.99 15.43 1.97
N ASP A 101 -4.83 15.66 0.97
CA ASP A 101 -5.64 14.61 0.35
C ASP A 101 -4.76 13.67 -0.49
N ALA A 102 -3.78 14.20 -1.22
CA ALA A 102 -2.82 13.42 -1.99
C ALA A 102 -1.96 12.52 -1.08
N LYS A 103 -1.56 13.04 0.09
CA LYS A 103 -0.84 12.27 1.10
C LYS A 103 -1.71 11.14 1.66
N GLN A 104 -2.98 11.41 1.95
CA GLN A 104 -3.91 10.38 2.43
C GLN A 104 -4.13 9.29 1.38
N LEU A 105 -4.36 9.67 0.12
CA LEU A 105 -4.52 8.73 -0.98
C LEU A 105 -3.27 7.85 -1.13
N ARG A 106 -2.07 8.44 -1.08
CA ARG A 106 -0.82 7.68 -1.09
C ARG A 106 -0.73 6.67 0.05
N ILE A 107 -1.12 7.07 1.27
CA ILE A 107 -1.14 6.16 2.43
C ILE A 107 -2.10 5.01 2.20
N LEU A 108 -3.28 5.25 1.62
CA LEU A 108 -4.24 4.19 1.29
C LEU A 108 -3.67 3.19 0.28
N TYR A 109 -2.98 3.64 -0.75
CA TYR A 109 -2.26 2.74 -1.68
C TYR A 109 -1.20 1.89 -0.93
N GLN A 110 -0.40 2.53 -0.06
CA GLN A 110 0.65 1.86 0.70
C GLN A 110 0.12 0.83 1.71
N MET A 111 -0.94 1.16 2.45
CA MET A 111 -1.60 0.26 3.40
C MET A 111 -2.11 -1.02 2.72
N ASN A 112 -2.50 -0.90 1.44
CA ASN A 112 -2.95 -2.02 0.63
C ASN A 112 -1.83 -2.68 -0.19
N ARG A 113 -0.56 -2.37 0.11
CA ARG A 113 0.64 -2.90 -0.57
C ARG A 113 0.64 -2.63 -2.07
N MET A 114 0.03 -1.52 -2.49
CA MET A 114 -0.04 -1.10 -3.89
C MET A 114 0.89 0.09 -4.14
N LYS A 115 1.33 0.22 -5.40
CA LYS A 115 2.06 1.40 -5.85
C LYS A 115 1.08 2.55 -6.09
N ALA A 116 1.36 3.71 -5.51
CA ALA A 116 0.58 4.92 -5.78
C ALA A 116 0.86 5.44 -7.20
N PRO A 117 -0.12 6.11 -7.85
CA PRO A 117 0.11 6.86 -9.08
C PRO A 117 1.28 7.85 -8.95
N LYS A 118 1.97 8.12 -10.06
CA LYS A 118 3.16 8.98 -10.11
C LYS A 118 2.91 10.35 -9.48
N GLU A 119 1.75 10.94 -9.75
CA GLU A 119 1.32 12.26 -9.27
C GLU A 119 1.25 12.36 -7.73
N PHE A 120 1.11 11.22 -7.04
CA PHE A 120 1.07 11.14 -5.58
C PHE A 120 2.36 10.57 -4.98
N GLU A 121 3.39 10.32 -5.80
CA GLU A 121 4.69 9.89 -5.31
C GLU A 121 5.33 10.97 -4.42
N LYS A 122 6.12 10.53 -3.43
CA LYS A 122 6.70 11.42 -2.42
C LYS A 122 7.56 12.52 -3.05
N ASN A 123 8.28 12.20 -4.12
CA ASN A 123 9.19 13.14 -4.79
C ASN A 123 8.41 14.19 -5.57
N GLU A 124 7.39 13.80 -6.33
CA GLU A 124 6.52 14.73 -7.07
C GLU A 124 5.82 15.72 -6.13
N LEU A 125 5.28 15.22 -5.02
CA LEU A 125 4.70 16.07 -3.98
C LEU A 125 5.75 17.02 -3.36
N LYS A 126 6.98 16.56 -3.16
CA LYS A 126 8.06 17.40 -2.62
C LYS A 126 8.43 18.52 -3.60
N ILE A 127 8.63 18.20 -4.87
CA ILE A 127 8.96 19.18 -5.93
C ILE A 127 7.86 20.23 -6.01
N PHE A 128 6.59 19.81 -6.01
CA PHE A 128 5.49 20.76 -6.01
C PHE A 128 5.51 21.65 -4.76
N LYS A 129 5.79 21.10 -3.58
CA LYS A 129 5.85 21.89 -2.35
C LYS A 129 6.94 22.96 -2.41
N GLU A 130 8.12 22.59 -2.91
CA GLU A 130 9.25 23.52 -3.07
C GLU A 130 8.93 24.63 -4.07
N SER A 131 8.22 24.33 -5.16
CA SER A 131 7.79 25.35 -6.13
C SER A 131 6.88 26.43 -5.52
N LEU A 132 6.12 26.11 -4.47
CA LEU A 132 5.23 27.07 -3.80
C LEU A 132 5.99 28.02 -2.87
N VAL A 133 7.04 27.52 -2.20
CA VAL A 133 7.91 28.35 -1.35
C VAL A 133 8.59 29.42 -2.22
N PHE A 134 8.97 29.05 -3.44
CA PHE A 134 9.47 30.00 -4.43
C PHE A 134 8.41 31.04 -4.81
N LEU A 135 7.19 30.62 -5.13
CA LEU A 135 6.09 31.54 -5.48
C LEU A 135 5.71 32.49 -4.33
N GLN A 136 5.73 32.01 -3.08
CA GLN A 136 5.53 32.87 -1.89
C GLN A 136 6.60 33.95 -1.79
N SER A 137 7.87 33.59 -2.04
CA SER A 137 8.97 34.56 -2.07
C SER A 137 8.78 35.63 -3.16
N LEU A 138 8.29 35.25 -4.35
CA LEU A 138 7.99 36.18 -5.43
C LEU A 138 6.83 37.13 -5.08
N ARG A 139 5.77 36.60 -4.45
CA ARG A 139 4.65 37.42 -3.96
C ARG A 139 5.12 38.48 -2.97
N GLU A 140 5.93 38.08 -1.97
CA GLU A 140 6.46 39.00 -0.97
C GLU A 140 7.36 40.07 -1.60
N PHE A 141 8.21 39.67 -2.56
CA PHE A 141 9.03 40.63 -3.31
C PHE A 141 8.17 41.66 -4.05
N HIS A 142 7.17 41.22 -4.80
CA HIS A 142 6.27 42.11 -5.56
C HIS A 142 5.45 43.02 -4.64
N ARG A 143 5.09 42.54 -3.44
CA ARG A 143 4.45 43.36 -2.40
C ARG A 143 5.37 44.47 -1.91
N ILE A 144 6.65 44.17 -1.67
CA ILE A 144 7.64 45.15 -1.25
C ILE A 144 7.93 46.16 -2.37
N GLU A 145 8.07 45.71 -3.62
CA GLU A 145 8.29 46.57 -4.79
C GLU A 145 7.18 47.64 -4.93
N LYS A 146 5.92 47.26 -4.74
CA LYS A 146 4.78 48.21 -4.73
C LYS A 146 4.79 49.22 -3.59
N LEU A 147 5.47 48.92 -2.49
CA LEU A 147 5.59 49.82 -1.33
C LEU A 147 6.79 50.78 -1.46
N LEU A 148 7.67 50.55 -2.43
CA LEU A 148 8.77 51.45 -2.74
C LEU A 148 8.29 52.52 -3.75
N PRO A 149 8.51 53.82 -3.47
CA PRO A 149 8.04 54.93 -4.29
C PRO A 149 8.75 55.07 -5.64
#